data_AF-A0A9W7GN62-F1
#
_entry.id   AF-A0A9W7GN62-F1
#
_cell.length_a   1.000
_cell.length_b   1.000
_cell.length_c   1.000
_cell.angle_alpha   90.00
_cell.angle_beta   90.00
_cell.angle_gamma   90.00
#
_symmetry.space_group_name_H-M   'P 1'
#
loop_
_entity.id
_entity.type
_entity.pdbx_description
1 polymer ?
#
loop_
_entity_poly.entity_id
_entity_poly.type
_entity_poly.pdbx_seq_one_letter_code
_entity_poly.pdbx_strand_id
1 'polypeptide(L)'
;MQAFADKLAKGKAGLKKYGRRQAEKVMQKLGAHTATNDPMVEEKVKRVAAMDADLQALYDAVSEYLVAVSVLQSSSTKVAEIFESIIETKDPRLKGATKAYVSKNRLVEKFVKDAIAQTCIETVVRPAGEKLKEIPKLKEKVNLRNQKVLDYDSYRSRLNVETAKNPESEQSMKLLNKVERARESMELITSQVTRKCLDIEDSNPHLLASAFSCFVACQEAMSSRQGEIVRPLLEELPMAAEAMCLICKQTPEEMHE
;
A
#
# COMPACT_ATOMS: atom_id res chain seq x y z
N MET A 1 -35.65 -2.92 -40.00
CA MET A 1 -34.19 -3.01 -40.24
C MET A 1 -33.56 -1.70 -40.70
N GLN A 2 -34.18 -0.95 -41.62
CA GLN A 2 -33.67 0.35 -42.11
C GLN A 2 -33.37 1.37 -40.99
N ALA A 3 -34.27 1.53 -40.01
CA ALA A 3 -34.10 2.49 -38.92
C ALA A 3 -32.94 2.18 -37.96
N PHE A 4 -32.52 0.92 -37.85
CA PHE A 4 -31.36 0.50 -37.06
C PHE A 4 -30.05 0.74 -37.82
N ALA A 5 -30.06 0.48 -39.13
CA ALA A 5 -28.98 0.82 -40.05
C ALA A 5 -28.75 2.34 -40.12
N ASP A 6 -29.81 3.15 -40.12
CA ASP A 6 -29.73 4.61 -40.14
C ASP A 6 -29.22 5.21 -38.81
N LYS A 7 -29.56 4.60 -37.67
CA LYS A 7 -28.97 4.95 -36.36
C LYS A 7 -27.47 4.59 -36.30
N LEU A 8 -27.07 3.45 -36.86
CA LEU A 8 -25.66 3.06 -37.01
C LEU A 8 -24.90 3.98 -37.97
N ALA A 9 -25.51 4.42 -39.07
CA ALA A 9 -24.90 5.35 -40.03
C ALA A 9 -24.71 6.75 -39.43
N LYS A 10 -25.70 7.27 -38.71
CA LYS A 10 -25.61 8.55 -37.97
C LYS A 10 -24.61 8.47 -36.80
N GLY A 11 -24.53 7.34 -36.11
CA GLY A 11 -23.49 7.06 -35.10
C GLY A 11 -22.08 7.06 -35.69
N LYS A 12 -21.87 6.41 -36.84
CA LYS A 12 -20.59 6.38 -37.57
C LYS A 12 -20.11 7.76 -38.03
N ALA A 13 -21.01 8.66 -38.39
CA ALA A 13 -20.66 10.04 -38.76
C ALA A 13 -20.20 10.88 -37.54
N GLY A 14 -20.83 10.71 -36.37
CA GLY A 14 -20.41 11.34 -35.11
C GLY A 14 -19.11 10.76 -34.53
N LEU A 15 -18.82 9.49 -34.81
CA LEU A 15 -17.60 8.79 -34.41
C LEU A 15 -16.33 9.30 -35.10
N LYS A 16 -16.43 9.99 -36.26
CA LYS A 16 -15.28 10.63 -36.93
C LYS A 16 -14.57 11.68 -36.07
N LYS A 17 -15.25 12.26 -35.08
CA LYS A 17 -14.66 13.22 -34.12
C LYS A 17 -13.86 12.54 -33.00
N TYR A 18 -14.03 11.22 -32.81
CA TYR A 18 -13.36 10.44 -31.78
C TYR A 18 -12.15 9.71 -32.38
N GLY A 19 -11.04 9.65 -31.64
CA GLY A 19 -9.88 8.86 -32.05
C GLY A 19 -10.24 7.37 -32.17
N ARG A 20 -9.47 6.58 -32.96
CA ARG A 20 -9.78 5.16 -33.25
C ARG A 20 -10.20 4.35 -32.03
N ARG A 21 -9.44 4.45 -30.92
CA ARG A 21 -9.66 3.68 -29.69
C ARG A 21 -10.95 4.08 -28.96
N GLN A 22 -11.26 5.38 -28.97
CA GLN A 22 -12.51 5.89 -28.37
C GLN A 22 -13.71 5.43 -29.19
N ALA A 23 -13.58 5.48 -30.52
CA ALA A 23 -14.62 4.97 -31.41
C ALA A 23 -14.86 3.47 -31.21
N GLU A 24 -13.79 2.67 -31.08
CA GLU A 24 -13.88 1.24 -30.79
C GLU A 24 -14.62 0.95 -29.49
N LYS A 25 -14.24 1.64 -28.40
CA LYS A 25 -14.88 1.48 -27.09
C LYS A 25 -16.38 1.79 -27.13
N VAL A 26 -16.81 2.78 -27.91
CA VAL A 26 -18.24 3.10 -28.11
C VAL A 26 -18.93 1.98 -28.90
N MET A 27 -18.32 1.48 -29.98
CA MET A 27 -18.89 0.40 -30.79
C MET A 27 -19.04 -0.91 -29.99
N GLN A 28 -18.09 -1.22 -29.10
CA GLN A 28 -18.19 -2.35 -28.18
C GLN A 28 -19.35 -2.19 -27.19
N LYS A 29 -19.49 -1.00 -26.58
CA LYS A 29 -20.61 -0.71 -25.66
C LYS A 29 -21.99 -0.80 -26.33
N LEU A 30 -22.06 -0.52 -27.63
CA LEU A 30 -23.28 -0.63 -28.42
C LEU A 30 -23.55 -2.07 -28.92
N GLY A 31 -22.67 -3.03 -28.59
CA GLY A 31 -22.78 -4.43 -29.05
C GLY A 31 -22.47 -4.62 -30.52
N ALA A 32 -21.98 -3.59 -31.22
CA ALA A 32 -21.70 -3.65 -32.65
C ALA A 32 -20.37 -4.33 -32.95
N HIS A 33 -19.38 -4.22 -32.05
CA HIS A 33 -18.09 -4.92 -32.14
C HIS A 33 -17.90 -5.83 -30.93
N THR A 34 -17.30 -7.00 -31.13
CA THR A 34 -16.94 -7.93 -30.06
C THR A 34 -15.70 -7.45 -29.32
N ALA A 35 -15.78 -7.30 -28.00
CA ALA A 35 -14.65 -6.96 -27.14
C ALA A 35 -13.81 -8.19 -26.80
N THR A 36 -12.49 -8.02 -26.71
CA THR A 36 -11.60 -9.04 -26.16
C THR A 36 -11.56 -8.92 -24.64
N ASN A 37 -12.05 -9.95 -23.94
CA ASN A 37 -12.07 -10.03 -22.48
C ASN A 37 -10.98 -10.99 -21.98
N ASP A 38 -10.36 -10.65 -20.85
CA ASP A 38 -9.33 -11.49 -20.21
C ASP A 38 -9.57 -11.54 -18.71
N PRO A 39 -10.50 -12.41 -18.25
CA PRO A 39 -10.90 -12.48 -16.86
C PRO A 39 -9.74 -12.80 -15.92
N MET A 40 -8.76 -13.59 -16.36
CA MET A 40 -7.61 -13.97 -15.55
C MET A 40 -6.69 -12.77 -15.24
N VAL A 41 -6.42 -11.94 -16.25
CA VAL A 41 -5.62 -10.71 -16.05
C VAL A 41 -6.39 -9.71 -15.20
N GLU A 42 -7.70 -9.55 -15.44
CA GLU A 42 -8.55 -8.66 -14.64
C GLU A 42 -8.57 -9.07 -13.16
N GLU A 43 -8.69 -10.37 -12.88
CA GLU A 43 -8.65 -10.90 -11.52
C GLU A 43 -7.29 -10.66 -10.85
N LYS A 44 -6.19 -10.90 -11.56
CA LYS A 44 -4.82 -10.61 -11.07
C LYS A 44 -4.63 -9.13 -10.73
N VAL A 45 -5.05 -8.24 -11.62
CA VAL A 45 -4.97 -6.79 -11.39
C VAL A 45 -5.81 -6.39 -10.18
N LYS A 46 -7.00 -6.98 -10.03
CA LYS A 46 -7.89 -6.73 -8.89
C LYS A 46 -7.27 -7.19 -7.56
N ARG A 47 -6.66 -8.38 -7.51
CA ARG A 47 -5.96 -8.87 -6.32
C ARG A 47 -4.80 -7.98 -5.93
N VAL A 48 -3.94 -7.62 -6.89
CA VAL A 48 -2.83 -6.69 -6.64
C VAL A 48 -3.31 -5.33 -6.14
N ALA A 49 -4.45 -4.82 -6.64
CA ALA A 49 -5.02 -3.58 -6.15
C ALA A 49 -5.56 -3.68 -4.71
N ALA A 50 -6.08 -4.84 -4.29
CA ALA A 50 -6.45 -5.06 -2.89
C ALA A 50 -5.22 -5.12 -1.99
N MET A 51 -4.18 -5.85 -2.41
CA MET A 51 -2.90 -5.93 -1.69
C MET A 51 -2.23 -4.56 -1.54
N ASP A 52 -2.31 -3.69 -2.55
CA ASP A 52 -1.86 -2.29 -2.51
C ASP A 52 -2.58 -1.50 -1.42
N ALA A 53 -3.92 -1.63 -1.33
CA ALA A 53 -4.71 -0.94 -0.33
C ALA A 53 -4.36 -1.41 1.09
N ASP A 54 -4.21 -2.72 1.29
CA ASP A 54 -3.81 -3.29 2.58
C ASP A 54 -2.41 -2.82 2.99
N LEU A 55 -1.46 -2.79 2.04
CA LEU A 55 -0.10 -2.35 2.28
C LEU A 55 -0.01 -0.84 2.58
N GLN A 56 -0.83 -0.02 1.90
CA GLN A 56 -0.92 1.41 2.16
C GLN A 56 -1.46 1.66 3.57
N ALA A 57 -2.52 0.95 3.97
CA ALA A 57 -3.06 1.06 5.32
C ALA A 57 -2.03 0.68 6.39
N LEU A 58 -1.24 -0.39 6.17
CA LEU A 58 -0.15 -0.77 7.06
C LEU A 58 0.94 0.31 7.15
N TYR A 59 1.38 0.84 5.99
CA TYR A 59 2.38 1.90 5.93
C TYR A 59 1.95 3.14 6.72
N ASP A 60 0.71 3.58 6.54
CA ASP A 60 0.16 4.75 7.22
C ASP A 60 0.04 4.49 8.73
N ALA A 61 -0.50 3.35 9.14
CA ALA A 61 -0.67 2.99 10.55
C ALA A 61 0.68 2.89 11.29
N VAL A 62 1.70 2.29 10.68
CA VAL A 62 3.03 2.19 11.30
C VAL A 62 3.71 3.55 11.36
N SER A 63 3.54 4.39 10.33
CA SER A 63 4.09 5.76 10.33
C SER A 63 3.44 6.60 11.43
N GLU A 64 2.12 6.53 11.58
CA GLU A 64 1.38 7.18 12.66
C GLU A 64 1.80 6.67 14.04
N TYR A 65 1.96 5.35 14.19
CA TYR A 65 2.45 4.74 15.43
C TYR A 65 3.82 5.31 15.83
N LEU A 66 4.77 5.43 14.91
CA LEU A 66 6.10 5.98 15.22
C LEU A 66 6.04 7.44 15.69
N VAL A 67 5.15 8.24 15.10
CA VAL A 67 4.89 9.61 15.56
C VAL A 67 4.29 9.60 16.97
N ALA A 68 3.27 8.77 17.21
CA ALA A 68 2.60 8.68 18.50
C ALA A 68 3.55 8.25 19.62
N VAL A 69 4.38 7.25 19.38
CA VAL A 69 5.39 6.79 20.34
C VAL A 69 6.41 7.90 20.61
N SER A 70 6.89 8.61 19.59
CA SER A 70 7.80 9.73 19.82
C SER A 70 7.16 10.81 20.69
N VAL A 71 5.90 11.16 20.45
CA VAL A 71 5.15 12.13 21.24
C VAL A 71 4.97 11.66 22.68
N LEU A 72 4.67 10.36 22.89
CA LEU A 72 4.56 9.76 24.21
C LEU A 72 5.87 9.93 25.00
N GLN A 73 7.01 9.59 24.40
CA GLN A 73 8.30 9.67 25.10
C GLN A 73 8.69 11.12 25.42
N SER A 74 8.53 12.06 24.48
CA SER A 74 8.77 13.47 24.76
C SER A 74 7.82 14.04 25.83
N SER A 75 6.58 13.55 25.88
CA SER A 75 5.61 13.93 26.93
C SER A 75 6.03 13.39 28.30
N SER A 76 6.49 12.14 28.37
CA SER A 76 7.03 11.54 29.60
C SER A 76 8.26 12.29 30.12
N THR A 77 9.20 12.65 29.23
CA THR A 77 10.36 13.49 29.56
C THR A 77 9.92 14.84 30.13
N LYS A 78 8.94 15.51 29.49
CA LYS A 78 8.43 16.81 29.96
C LYS A 78 7.80 16.72 31.35
N VAL A 79 7.04 15.66 31.64
CA VAL A 79 6.47 15.42 32.97
C VAL A 79 7.59 15.25 34.00
N ALA A 80 8.63 14.48 33.68
CA ALA A 80 9.78 14.30 34.56
C ALA A 80 10.49 15.62 34.87
N GLU A 81 10.69 16.49 33.87
CA GLU A 81 11.33 17.81 34.03
C GLU A 81 10.51 18.75 34.92
N ILE A 82 9.18 18.72 34.79
CA ILE A 82 8.30 19.50 35.67
C ILE A 82 8.41 19.02 37.12
N PHE A 83 8.42 17.70 37.35
CA PHE A 83 8.61 17.15 38.69
C PHE A 83 9.97 17.53 39.29
N GLU A 84 11.05 17.45 38.51
CA GLU A 84 12.38 17.89 38.94
C GLU A 84 12.36 19.37 39.39
N SER A 85 11.79 20.26 38.57
CA SER A 85 11.71 21.69 38.87
C SER A 85 10.91 21.99 40.15
N ILE A 86 9.76 21.32 40.34
CA ILE A 86 8.93 21.52 41.53
C ILE A 86 9.63 20.98 42.77
N ILE A 87 10.15 19.74 42.71
CA ILE A 87 10.71 19.05 43.87
C ILE A 87 12.06 19.63 44.28
N GLU A 88 12.87 20.13 43.35
CA GLU A 88 14.15 20.79 43.66
C GLU A 88 13.99 21.92 44.69
N THR A 89 12.84 22.60 44.68
CA THR A 89 12.54 23.68 45.64
C THR A 89 11.80 23.22 46.89
N LYS A 90 11.22 22.01 46.90
CA LYS A 90 10.27 21.55 47.94
C LYS A 90 10.77 20.39 48.81
N ASP A 91 11.51 19.43 48.25
CA ASP A 91 12.08 18.32 49.01
C ASP A 91 13.50 17.98 48.52
N PRO A 92 14.54 18.50 49.20
CA PRO A 92 15.93 18.24 48.84
C PRO A 92 16.32 16.75 48.83
N ARG A 93 15.59 15.88 49.55
CA ARG A 93 15.89 14.44 49.60
C ARG A 93 15.54 13.72 48.29
N LEU A 94 14.53 14.22 47.58
CA LEU A 94 14.06 13.63 46.31
C LEU A 94 14.76 14.22 45.09
N LYS A 95 15.58 15.27 45.26
CA LYS A 95 16.30 15.95 44.16
C LYS A 95 17.17 15.00 43.34
N GLY A 96 17.79 14.00 43.98
CA GLY A 96 18.58 12.97 43.29
C GLY A 96 17.69 12.08 42.41
N ALA A 97 16.60 11.55 42.98
CA ALA A 97 15.66 10.68 42.31
C ALA A 97 14.97 11.37 41.11
N THR A 98 14.59 12.65 41.23
CA THR A 98 13.97 13.39 40.12
C THR A 98 14.94 13.67 38.98
N LYS A 99 16.19 14.00 39.29
CA LYS A 99 17.27 14.13 38.29
C LYS A 99 17.53 12.81 37.56
N ALA A 100 17.58 11.71 38.31
CA ALA A 100 17.73 10.38 37.75
C ALA A 100 16.53 10.02 36.86
N TYR A 101 15.30 10.38 37.25
CA TYR A 101 14.09 10.16 36.47
C TYR A 101 14.10 10.91 35.13
N VAL A 102 14.49 12.18 35.10
CA VAL A 102 14.67 12.94 33.84
C VAL A 102 15.71 12.28 32.94
N SER A 103 16.87 11.93 33.50
CA SER A 103 17.95 11.26 32.75
C SER A 103 17.50 9.92 32.14
N LYS A 104 16.78 9.11 32.93
CA LYS A 104 16.23 7.82 32.49
C LYS A 104 15.16 7.99 31.40
N ASN A 105 14.26 8.96 31.50
CA ASN A 105 13.28 9.25 30.43
C ASN A 105 13.98 9.67 29.13
N ARG A 106 15.00 10.53 29.20
CA ARG A 106 15.79 10.90 28.02
C ARG A 106 16.50 9.70 27.39
N LEU A 107 16.94 8.73 28.20
CA LEU A 107 17.53 7.49 27.69
C LEU A 107 16.49 6.62 26.97
N VAL A 108 15.27 6.50 27.50
CA VAL A 108 14.16 5.79 26.84
C VAL A 108 13.77 6.50 25.53
N GLU A 109 13.63 7.82 25.54
CA GLU A 109 13.33 8.62 24.35
C GLU A 109 14.38 8.42 23.27
N LYS A 110 15.67 8.44 23.63
CA LYS A 110 16.77 8.14 22.71
C LYS A 110 16.69 6.72 22.17
N PHE A 111 16.46 5.72 23.03
CA PHE A 111 16.33 4.33 22.62
C PHE A 111 15.18 4.13 21.60
N VAL A 112 14.03 4.72 21.88
CA VAL A 112 12.87 4.70 20.99
C VAL A 112 13.20 5.34 19.64
N LYS A 113 13.86 6.50 19.64
CA LYS A 113 14.23 7.21 18.42
C LYS A 113 15.28 6.47 17.60
N ASP A 114 16.36 6.03 18.23
CA ASP A 114 17.56 5.55 17.53
C ASP A 114 17.48 4.05 17.20
N ALA A 115 16.80 3.25 18.04
CA ALA A 115 16.64 1.82 17.82
C ALA A 115 15.25 1.50 17.25
N ILE A 116 14.19 1.74 18.02
CA ILE A 116 12.84 1.27 17.64
C ILE A 116 12.36 1.89 16.34
N ALA A 117 12.39 3.23 16.24
CA ALA A 117 11.93 3.91 15.04
C ALA A 117 12.77 3.54 13.82
N GLN A 118 14.09 3.45 13.97
CA GLN A 118 14.98 3.06 12.87
C GLN A 118 14.69 1.62 12.40
N THR A 119 14.52 0.66 13.32
CA THR A 119 14.17 -0.72 12.97
C THR A 119 12.83 -0.79 12.23
N CYS A 120 11.77 -0.12 12.72
CA CYS A 120 10.50 -0.05 12.01
C CYS A 120 10.63 0.61 10.63
N ILE A 121 11.45 1.66 10.50
CA ILE A 121 11.69 2.32 9.23
C ILE A 121 12.36 1.36 8.24
N GLU A 122 13.38 0.63 8.68
CA GLU A 122 14.18 -0.25 7.83
C GLU A 122 13.43 -1.51 7.42
N THR A 123 12.65 -2.10 8.32
CA THR A 123 12.00 -3.38 8.10
C THR A 123 10.56 -3.25 7.60
N VAL A 124 9.90 -2.11 7.85
CA VAL A 124 8.48 -1.91 7.49
C VAL A 124 8.28 -0.75 6.54
N VAL A 125 8.56 0.47 6.99
CA VAL A 125 8.17 1.70 6.28
C VAL A 125 8.86 1.80 4.93
N ARG A 126 10.17 1.58 4.87
CA ARG A 126 10.93 1.68 3.62
C ARG A 126 10.56 0.57 2.63
N PRO A 127 10.55 -0.73 2.98
CA PRO A 127 10.13 -1.78 2.06
C PRO A 127 8.69 -1.61 1.55
N ALA A 128 7.75 -1.25 2.45
CA ALA A 128 6.37 -0.98 2.05
C ALA A 128 6.29 0.22 1.08
N GLY A 129 6.97 1.32 1.39
CA GLY A 129 7.03 2.50 0.53
C GLY A 129 7.67 2.25 -0.83
N GLU A 130 8.68 1.37 -0.92
CA GLU A 130 9.26 0.94 -2.19
C GLU A 130 8.27 0.10 -3.01
N LYS A 131 7.55 -0.82 -2.36
CA LYS A 131 6.56 -1.67 -3.01
C LYS A 131 5.37 -0.87 -3.53
N LEU A 132 4.87 0.09 -2.76
CA LEU A 132 3.79 1.00 -3.16
C LEU A 132 4.13 1.78 -4.44
N LYS A 133 5.41 2.09 -4.69
CA LYS A 133 5.87 2.75 -5.95
C LYS A 133 5.77 1.83 -7.17
N GLU A 134 5.64 0.52 -7.01
CA GLU A 134 5.48 -0.40 -8.15
C GLU A 134 4.09 -0.32 -8.77
N ILE A 135 3.09 0.08 -7.99
CA ILE A 135 1.68 0.04 -8.35
C ILE A 135 1.30 1.11 -9.38
N PRO A 136 1.70 2.39 -9.26
CA PRO A 136 1.50 3.38 -10.33
C PRO A 136 2.08 2.90 -11.67
N LYS A 137 3.29 2.33 -11.64
CA LYS A 137 3.94 1.75 -12.83
C LYS A 137 3.17 0.55 -13.39
N LEU A 138 2.50 -0.25 -12.54
CA LEU A 138 1.63 -1.33 -13.01
C LEU A 138 0.35 -0.76 -13.63
N LYS A 139 -0.29 0.24 -13.01
CA LYS A 139 -1.48 0.93 -13.53
C LYS A 139 -1.22 1.51 -14.92
N GLU A 140 -0.05 2.12 -15.15
CA GLU A 140 0.36 2.58 -16.48
C GLU A 140 0.45 1.45 -17.51
N LYS A 141 1.07 0.31 -17.15
CA LYS A 141 1.15 -0.87 -18.03
C LYS A 141 -0.21 -1.49 -18.32
N VAL A 142 -1.10 -1.55 -17.33
CA VAL A 142 -2.49 -2.00 -17.50
C VAL A 142 -3.24 -1.07 -18.45
N ASN A 143 -3.07 0.24 -18.32
CA ASN A 143 -3.65 1.21 -19.25
C ASN A 143 -3.11 1.03 -20.68
N LEU A 144 -1.81 0.79 -20.82
CA LEU A 144 -1.20 0.48 -22.11
C LEU A 144 -1.76 -0.82 -22.70
N ARG A 145 -1.92 -1.87 -21.89
CA ARG A 145 -2.58 -3.13 -22.29
C ARG A 145 -3.97 -2.86 -22.83
N ASN A 146 -4.80 -2.14 -22.09
CA ASN A 146 -6.17 -1.81 -22.48
C ASN A 146 -6.22 -1.04 -23.81
N GLN A 147 -5.25 -0.16 -24.05
CA GLN A 147 -5.11 0.53 -25.34
C GLN A 147 -4.75 -0.43 -26.49
N LYS A 148 -3.88 -1.42 -26.25
CA LYS A 148 -3.50 -2.43 -27.25
C LYS A 148 -4.62 -3.39 -27.57
N VAL A 149 -5.42 -3.78 -26.57
CA VAL A 149 -6.64 -4.57 -26.76
C VAL A 149 -7.62 -3.84 -27.69
N LEU A 150 -7.87 -2.55 -27.44
CA LEU A 150 -8.73 -1.73 -28.31
C LEU A 150 -8.16 -1.57 -29.73
N ASP A 151 -6.84 -1.48 -29.89
CA ASP A 151 -6.21 -1.43 -31.21
C ASP A 151 -6.42 -2.74 -31.98
N TYR A 152 -6.21 -3.88 -31.31
CA TYR A 152 -6.45 -5.21 -31.86
C TYR A 152 -7.92 -5.40 -32.26
N ASP A 153 -8.86 -5.11 -31.36
CA ASP A 153 -10.30 -5.24 -31.63
C ASP A 153 -10.73 -4.36 -32.82
N SER A 154 -10.21 -3.14 -32.90
CA SER A 154 -10.54 -2.22 -33.99
C SER A 154 -10.03 -2.70 -35.35
N TYR A 155 -8.80 -3.22 -35.43
CA TYR A 155 -8.30 -3.80 -36.67
C TYR A 155 -9.04 -5.09 -37.04
N ARG A 156 -9.36 -5.94 -36.05
CA ARG A 156 -10.12 -7.18 -36.26
C ARG A 156 -11.50 -6.88 -36.82
N SER A 157 -12.23 -5.91 -36.25
CA SER A 157 -13.54 -5.51 -36.75
C SER A 157 -13.47 -4.97 -38.19
N ARG A 158 -12.47 -4.12 -38.49
CA ARG A 158 -12.26 -3.61 -39.86
C ARG A 158 -11.93 -4.72 -40.86
N LEU A 159 -11.10 -5.68 -40.47
CA LEU A 159 -10.78 -6.84 -41.29
C LEU A 159 -12.04 -7.66 -41.58
N ASN A 160 -12.86 -7.97 -40.56
CA ASN A 160 -14.10 -8.72 -40.75
C ASN A 160 -15.04 -8.05 -41.76
N VAL A 161 -15.18 -6.72 -41.70
CA VAL A 161 -16.00 -5.95 -42.65
C VAL A 161 -15.43 -6.00 -44.06
N GLU A 162 -14.11 -5.92 -44.22
CA GLU A 162 -13.47 -5.87 -45.55
C GLU A 162 -13.40 -7.24 -46.22
N THR A 163 -13.05 -8.28 -45.45
CA THR A 163 -13.05 -9.67 -45.93
C THR A 163 -14.45 -10.13 -46.34
N ALA A 164 -15.50 -9.65 -45.66
CA ALA A 164 -16.89 -9.93 -46.06
C ALA A 164 -17.26 -9.32 -47.43
N LYS A 165 -16.54 -8.30 -47.90
CA LYS A 165 -16.73 -7.72 -49.24
C LYS A 165 -15.87 -8.42 -50.29
N ASN A 166 -14.56 -8.50 -50.04
CA ASN A 166 -13.60 -9.14 -50.93
C ASN A 166 -12.40 -9.70 -50.13
N PRO A 167 -12.33 -11.03 -49.94
CA PRO A 167 -11.23 -11.66 -49.20
C PRO A 167 -9.85 -11.46 -49.83
N GLU A 168 -9.76 -11.43 -51.15
CA GLU A 168 -8.49 -11.39 -51.90
C GLU A 168 -8.00 -9.95 -52.19
N SER A 169 -8.71 -8.94 -51.68
CA SER A 169 -8.30 -7.55 -51.90
C SER A 169 -6.96 -7.23 -51.24
N GLU A 170 -6.17 -6.36 -51.87
CA GLU A 170 -4.93 -5.84 -51.29
C GLU A 170 -5.18 -5.18 -49.91
N GLN A 171 -6.37 -4.58 -49.73
CA GLN A 171 -6.78 -3.97 -48.48
C GLN A 171 -7.02 -5.01 -47.37
N SER A 172 -7.64 -6.15 -47.69
CA SER A 172 -7.83 -7.28 -46.77
C SER A 172 -6.47 -7.83 -46.30
N MET A 173 -5.52 -8.03 -47.22
CA MET A 173 -4.15 -8.47 -46.88
C MET A 173 -3.40 -7.46 -46.01
N LYS A 174 -3.54 -6.15 -46.28
CA LYS A 174 -2.95 -5.09 -45.45
C LYS A 174 -3.56 -5.05 -44.04
N LEU A 175 -4.87 -5.28 -43.91
CA LEU A 175 -5.56 -5.32 -42.62
C LEU A 175 -5.18 -6.57 -41.83
N LEU A 176 -5.04 -7.73 -42.47
CA LEU A 176 -4.59 -8.96 -41.85
C LEU A 176 -3.23 -8.76 -41.16
N ASN A 177 -2.25 -8.21 -41.88
CA ASN A 177 -0.93 -7.87 -41.31
C ASN A 177 -1.02 -6.89 -40.13
N LYS A 178 -1.99 -5.95 -40.12
CA LYS A 178 -2.18 -5.03 -38.99
C LYS A 178 -2.80 -5.73 -37.77
N VAL A 179 -3.71 -6.67 -37.99
CA VAL A 179 -4.29 -7.50 -36.93
C VAL A 179 -3.20 -8.36 -36.28
N GLU A 180 -2.37 -9.03 -37.09
CA GLU A 180 -1.23 -9.85 -36.62
C GLU A 180 -0.31 -9.03 -35.69
N ARG A 181 0.18 -7.89 -36.17
CA ARG A 181 1.07 -7.00 -35.38
C ARG A 181 0.41 -6.45 -34.13
N ALA A 182 -0.89 -6.15 -34.19
CA ALA A 182 -1.63 -5.66 -33.04
C ALA A 182 -1.83 -6.77 -31.99
N ARG A 183 -2.04 -8.01 -32.43
CA ARG A 183 -2.12 -9.20 -31.59
C ARG A 183 -0.80 -9.45 -30.87
N GLU A 184 0.31 -9.50 -31.60
CA GLU A 184 1.65 -9.67 -31.02
C GLU A 184 1.95 -8.58 -29.98
N SER A 185 1.64 -7.32 -30.30
CA SER A 185 1.84 -6.21 -29.36
C SER A 185 0.94 -6.29 -28.12
N MET A 186 -0.29 -6.80 -28.26
CA MET A 186 -1.23 -7.01 -27.15
C MET A 186 -0.76 -8.15 -26.25
N GLU A 187 -0.37 -9.28 -26.84
CA GLU A 187 0.13 -10.46 -26.12
C GLU A 187 1.42 -10.13 -25.35
N LEU A 188 2.36 -9.40 -25.97
CA LEU A 188 3.57 -8.94 -25.30
C LEU A 188 3.28 -8.09 -24.05
N ILE A 189 2.42 -7.08 -24.17
CA ILE A 189 2.09 -6.22 -23.01
C ILE A 189 1.28 -6.99 -21.97
N THR A 190 0.42 -7.92 -22.39
CA THR A 190 -0.34 -8.78 -21.47
C THR A 190 0.60 -9.64 -20.65
N SER A 191 1.58 -10.31 -21.27
CA SER A 191 2.60 -11.09 -20.57
C SER A 191 3.41 -10.24 -19.59
N GLN A 192 3.74 -9.00 -19.94
CA GLN A 192 4.43 -8.08 -19.03
C GLN A 192 3.58 -7.67 -17.83
N VAL A 193 2.27 -7.43 -18.02
CA VAL A 193 1.34 -7.12 -16.92
C VAL A 193 1.21 -8.33 -16.01
N THR A 194 0.96 -9.52 -16.58
CA THR A 194 0.80 -10.76 -15.81
C THR A 194 2.04 -11.08 -14.99
N ARG A 195 3.24 -11.00 -15.60
CA ARG A 195 4.51 -11.22 -14.89
C ARG A 195 4.66 -10.24 -13.73
N LYS A 196 4.40 -8.96 -13.96
CA LYS A 196 4.54 -7.95 -12.90
C LYS A 196 3.52 -8.15 -11.77
N CYS A 197 2.30 -8.59 -12.08
CA CYS A 197 1.34 -8.99 -11.05
C CYS A 197 1.87 -10.16 -10.22
N LEU A 198 2.44 -11.19 -10.86
CA LEU A 198 3.05 -12.32 -10.16
C LEU A 198 4.21 -11.89 -9.26
N ASP A 199 5.14 -11.07 -9.77
CA ASP A 199 6.27 -10.56 -8.97
C ASP A 199 5.79 -9.81 -7.71
N ILE A 200 4.68 -9.07 -7.81
CA ILE A 200 4.04 -8.41 -6.66
C ILE A 200 3.39 -9.43 -5.72
N GLU A 201 2.60 -10.35 -6.27
CA GLU A 201 1.92 -11.41 -5.51
C GLU A 201 2.92 -12.25 -4.69
N ASP A 202 4.05 -12.65 -5.29
CA ASP A 202 5.05 -13.55 -4.69
C ASP A 202 5.84 -12.90 -3.54
N SER A 203 6.15 -11.61 -3.67
CA SER A 203 6.96 -10.89 -2.67
C SER A 203 6.16 -10.41 -1.45
N ASN A 204 4.84 -10.27 -1.56
CA ASN A 204 4.01 -9.66 -0.53
C ASN A 204 3.94 -10.44 0.79
N PRO A 205 3.79 -11.78 0.81
CA PRO A 205 3.70 -12.54 2.07
C PRO A 205 4.95 -12.38 2.93
N HIS A 206 6.14 -12.37 2.32
CA HIS A 206 7.39 -12.20 3.04
C HIS A 206 7.49 -10.80 3.67
N LEU A 207 7.11 -9.76 2.93
CA LEU A 207 7.08 -8.39 3.43
C LEU A 207 6.14 -8.28 4.64
N LEU A 208 4.92 -8.80 4.53
CA LEU A 208 3.94 -8.74 5.63
C LEU A 208 4.39 -9.53 6.86
N ALA A 209 4.95 -10.73 6.67
CA ALA A 209 5.48 -11.53 7.78
C ALA A 209 6.64 -10.81 8.48
N SER A 210 7.58 -10.25 7.72
CA SER A 210 8.70 -9.48 8.26
C SER A 210 8.22 -8.23 9.01
N ALA A 211 7.23 -7.52 8.46
CA ALA A 211 6.66 -6.34 9.09
C ALA A 211 5.96 -6.67 10.41
N PHE A 212 5.15 -7.74 10.44
CA PHE A 212 4.47 -8.19 11.64
C PHE A 212 5.48 -8.60 12.73
N SER A 213 6.46 -9.44 12.39
CA SER A 213 7.50 -9.86 13.33
C SER A 213 8.31 -8.67 13.86
N CYS A 214 8.66 -7.71 13.00
CA CYS A 214 9.34 -6.49 13.40
C CYS A 214 8.51 -5.69 14.42
N PHE A 215 7.22 -5.53 14.16
CA PHE A 215 6.35 -4.76 15.02
C PHE A 215 6.22 -5.37 16.42
N VAL A 216 5.97 -6.68 16.50
CA VAL A 216 5.91 -7.40 17.78
C VAL A 216 7.23 -7.30 18.54
N ALA A 217 8.37 -7.51 17.86
CA ALA A 217 9.68 -7.40 18.48
C ALA A 217 9.97 -5.99 19.00
N CYS A 218 9.59 -4.96 18.24
CA CYS A 218 9.76 -3.57 18.64
C CYS A 218 8.88 -3.21 19.86
N GLN A 219 7.65 -3.71 19.92
CA GLN A 219 6.76 -3.48 21.05
C GLN A 219 7.25 -4.13 22.34
N GLU A 220 7.71 -5.39 22.26
CA GLU A 220 8.31 -6.09 23.40
C GLU A 220 9.58 -5.38 23.87
N ALA A 221 10.51 -5.10 22.94
CA ALA A 221 11.77 -4.47 23.28
C ALA A 221 11.57 -3.08 23.90
N MET A 222 10.60 -2.31 23.40
CA MET A 222 10.25 -1.01 23.98
C MET A 222 9.74 -1.15 25.41
N SER A 223 8.77 -2.03 25.64
CA SER A 223 8.14 -2.22 26.94
C SER A 223 9.12 -2.76 27.97
N SER A 224 9.88 -3.79 27.59
CA SER A 224 10.90 -4.43 28.41
C SER A 224 12.01 -3.45 28.78
N ARG A 225 12.58 -2.74 27.79
CA ARG A 225 13.67 -1.79 28.01
C ARG A 225 13.25 -0.59 28.84
N GLN A 226 12.06 -0.06 28.63
CA GLN A 226 11.51 1.00 29.47
C GLN A 226 11.36 0.52 30.92
N GLY A 227 10.85 -0.70 31.11
CA GLY A 227 10.78 -1.33 32.42
C GLY A 227 12.15 -1.43 33.10
N GLU A 228 13.16 -1.95 32.42
CA GLU A 228 14.53 -2.05 32.94
C GLU A 228 15.12 -0.69 33.33
N ILE A 229 14.91 0.33 32.51
CA ILE A 229 15.47 1.66 32.74
C ILE A 229 14.80 2.34 33.95
N VAL A 230 13.48 2.23 34.09
CA VAL A 230 12.71 2.96 35.11
C VAL A 230 12.63 2.19 36.42
N ARG A 231 12.56 0.85 36.40
CA ARG A 231 12.36 -0.01 37.60
C ARG A 231 13.30 0.30 38.77
N PRO A 232 14.61 0.58 38.59
CA PRO A 232 15.49 0.88 39.73
C PRO A 232 15.05 2.12 40.55
N LEU A 233 14.30 3.05 39.95
CA LEU A 233 13.79 4.21 40.68
C LEU A 233 12.72 3.85 41.72
N LEU A 234 12.05 2.69 41.57
CA LEU A 234 11.03 2.25 42.52
C LEU A 234 11.65 1.97 43.90
N GLU A 235 12.91 1.54 43.95
CA GLU A 235 13.63 1.31 45.20
C GLU A 235 13.92 2.62 45.96
N GLU A 236 14.07 3.73 45.22
CA GLU A 236 14.29 5.06 45.78
C GLU A 236 12.97 5.77 46.17
N LEU A 237 11.82 5.21 45.77
CA LEU A 237 10.49 5.82 45.90
C LEU A 237 9.54 4.91 46.69
N PRO A 238 9.65 4.82 48.03
CA PRO A 238 8.87 3.88 48.84
C PRO A 238 7.35 4.10 48.74
N MET A 239 6.91 5.33 48.46
CA MET A 239 5.48 5.64 48.25
C MET A 239 4.93 5.09 46.92
N ALA A 240 5.78 4.60 46.01
CA ALA A 240 5.32 3.95 44.78
C ALA A 240 4.59 2.62 45.04
N ALA A 241 4.82 1.97 46.19
CA ALA A 241 4.20 0.70 46.54
C ALA A 241 2.66 0.76 46.56
N GLU A 242 2.07 1.87 47.02
CA GLU A 242 0.62 2.06 47.04
C GLU A 242 0.05 2.09 45.61
N ALA A 243 0.69 2.84 44.72
CA ALA A 243 0.30 2.90 43.31
C ALA A 243 0.43 1.53 42.63
N MET A 244 1.52 0.79 42.90
CA MET A 244 1.70 -0.56 42.36
C MET A 244 0.62 -1.53 42.85
N CYS A 245 0.23 -1.48 44.12
CA CYS A 245 -0.86 -2.30 44.64
C CYS A 245 -2.20 -1.99 43.97
N LEU A 246 -2.49 -0.70 43.73
CA LEU A 246 -3.68 -0.28 43.01
C LEU A 246 -3.69 -0.78 41.56
N ILE A 247 -2.55 -0.70 40.86
CA ILE A 247 -2.40 -1.24 39.51
C ILE A 247 -2.68 -2.74 39.52
N CYS A 248 -2.06 -3.52 40.42
CA CYS A 248 -2.29 -4.97 40.49
C CYS A 248 -3.77 -5.35 40.71
N LYS A 249 -4.52 -4.57 41.51
CA LYS A 249 -5.95 -4.81 41.72
C LYS A 249 -6.81 -4.51 40.48
N GLN A 250 -6.32 -3.67 39.58
CA GLN A 250 -7.02 -3.28 38.36
C GLN A 250 -6.62 -4.14 37.17
N THR A 251 -5.56 -4.94 37.28
CA THR A 251 -5.10 -5.85 36.23
C THR A 251 -5.97 -7.12 36.21
N PRO A 252 -6.61 -7.47 35.08
CA PRO A 252 -7.39 -8.70 34.95
C PRO A 252 -6.52 -9.95 35.13
N GLU A 253 -7.10 -11.02 35.69
CA GLU A 253 -6.41 -12.30 35.93
C GLU A 253 -5.83 -12.92 34.65
N GLU A 254 -6.46 -12.71 33.50
CA GLU A 254 -6.00 -13.19 32.17
C GLU A 254 -4.64 -12.63 31.73
N MET A 255 -4.14 -11.57 32.38
CA MET A 255 -2.79 -11.03 32.11
C MET A 255 -1.70 -11.58 33.04
N HIS A 256 -2.04 -12.56 33.89
CA HIS A 256 -1.10 -13.22 34.81
C HIS A 256 -0.66 -14.63 34.36
N GLU A 257 -1.26 -15.16 33.29
CA GLU A 257 -0.85 -16.41 32.61
C GLU A 257 0.20 -16.16 31.52
#